data_AF-A0A838XYD3-F1
#
_entry.id   AF-A0A838XYD3-F1
#
_cell.length_a   1.000
_cell.length_b   1.000
_cell.length_c   1.000
_cell.angle_alpha   90.00
_cell.angle_beta   90.00
_cell.angle_gamma   90.00
#
_symmetry.space_group_name_H-M   'P 1'
#
loop_
_entity.id
_entity.type
_entity.pdbx_description
1 polymer ?
#
loop_
_entity_poly.entity_id
_entity_poly.type
_entity_poly.pdbx_seq_one_letter_code
_entity_poly.pdbx_strand_id
1 'polypeptide(L)'
;MSFPLTTLTALIAYFLSRATLKSSKQVYIGLFLALVLILTLMIYEEGVSLRATHLSATSFSIVILIVTFFETTLLERHITMIKKGEIGSNTKSVEREYNEIFLLIGSGLLGLILSLISGFMVIGEVDIELIFKIIFTSFALIVYMLTFLGVKYANLKVRYAVRGTILSFAMVLLAYFGNSIILINYI
;
A
#
# COMPACT_ATOMS: atom_id res chain seq x y z
N MET A 1 7.95 18.64 5.77
CA MET A 1 7.10 17.57 6.33
C MET A 1 7.82 16.24 6.19
N SER A 2 7.82 15.40 7.24
CA SER A 2 8.46 14.08 7.16
C SER A 2 7.64 13.11 6.29
N PHE A 3 8.32 12.14 5.68
CA PHE A 3 7.73 11.07 4.88
C PHE A 3 6.51 10.34 5.51
N PRO A 4 6.49 10.05 6.83
CA PRO A 4 5.31 9.48 7.47
C PRO A 4 4.10 10.43 7.41
N LEU A 5 4.33 11.73 7.57
CA LEU A 5 3.28 12.73 7.61
C LEU A 5 2.68 12.97 6.21
N THR A 6 3.52 13.00 5.17
CA THR A 6 3.04 13.05 3.77
C THR A 6 2.20 11.81 3.43
N THR A 7 2.63 10.62 3.86
CA THR A 7 1.87 9.38 3.66
C THR A 7 0.52 9.42 4.39
N LEU A 8 0.50 9.92 5.63
CA LEU A 8 -0.73 10.07 6.42
C LEU A 8 -1.70 11.07 5.78
N THR A 9 -1.22 12.23 5.36
CA THR A 9 -2.05 13.25 4.68
C THR A 9 -2.64 12.71 3.39
N ALA A 10 -1.88 11.93 2.61
CA ALA A 10 -2.37 11.27 1.40
C ALA A 10 -3.45 10.21 1.69
N LEU A 11 -3.32 9.45 2.78
CA LEU A 11 -4.35 8.52 3.23
C LEU A 11 -5.64 9.24 3.63
N ILE A 12 -5.53 10.33 4.39
CA ILE A 12 -6.70 11.14 4.77
C ILE A 12 -7.39 11.67 3.52
N ALA A 13 -6.62 12.18 2.55
CA ALA A 13 -7.16 12.67 1.29
C ALA A 13 -7.86 11.56 0.48
N TYR A 14 -7.27 10.35 0.43
CA TYR A 14 -7.91 9.17 -0.15
C TYR A 14 -9.27 8.88 0.50
N PHE A 15 -9.32 8.78 1.84
CA PHE A 15 -10.54 8.43 2.55
C PHE A 15 -11.62 9.51 2.48
N LEU A 16 -11.24 10.79 2.46
CA LEU A 16 -12.17 11.90 2.22
C LEU A 16 -12.76 11.84 0.81
N SER A 17 -11.93 11.61 -0.21
CA SER A 17 -12.38 11.40 -1.59
C SER A 17 -13.33 10.21 -1.68
N ARG A 18 -13.01 9.11 -1.00
CA ARG A 18 -13.85 7.91 -0.97
C ARG A 18 -15.19 8.14 -0.27
N ALA A 19 -15.22 8.88 0.83
CA ALA A 19 -16.44 9.16 1.58
C ALA A 19 -17.40 10.09 0.81
N THR A 20 -16.86 11.00 0.00
CA THR A 20 -17.64 11.99 -0.74
C THR A 20 -18.13 11.47 -2.10
N LEU A 21 -17.32 10.66 -2.80
CA LEU A 21 -17.65 10.14 -4.11
C LEU A 21 -18.47 8.85 -4.00
N LYS A 22 -19.70 8.84 -4.52
CA LYS A 22 -20.56 7.64 -4.60
C LYS A 22 -20.38 6.84 -5.90
N SER A 23 -19.27 7.05 -6.60
CA SER A 23 -19.02 6.46 -7.93
C SER A 23 -18.39 5.07 -7.83
N SER A 24 -18.69 4.21 -8.79
CA SER A 24 -18.01 2.91 -8.95
C SER A 24 -16.50 3.05 -9.22
N LYS A 25 -16.00 4.26 -9.55
CA LYS A 25 -14.57 4.56 -9.74
C LYS A 25 -13.91 5.26 -8.55
N GLN A 26 -14.60 5.39 -7.41
CA GLN A 26 -14.14 6.16 -6.24
C GLN A 26 -12.73 5.78 -5.76
N VAL A 27 -12.37 4.49 -5.81
CA VAL A 27 -11.08 3.97 -5.34
C VAL A 27 -9.94 4.53 -6.20
N TYR A 28 -10.10 4.46 -7.52
CA TYR A 28 -9.08 4.96 -8.45
C TYR A 28 -8.92 6.48 -8.40
N ILE A 29 -10.04 7.21 -8.25
CA ILE A 29 -10.00 8.67 -8.11
C ILE A 29 -9.29 9.05 -6.81
N GLY A 30 -9.60 8.37 -5.70
CA GLY A 30 -8.94 8.60 -4.42
C GLY A 30 -7.43 8.29 -4.48
N LEU A 31 -7.03 7.19 -5.13
CA LEU A 31 -5.61 6.83 -5.28
C LEU A 31 -4.86 7.80 -6.17
N PHE A 32 -5.49 8.26 -7.26
CA PHE A 32 -4.91 9.29 -8.12
C PHE A 32 -4.68 10.58 -7.33
N LEU A 33 -5.65 11.01 -6.54
CA LEU A 33 -5.54 12.19 -5.68
C LEU A 33 -4.42 12.01 -4.64
N ALA A 34 -4.33 10.83 -4.00
CA ALA A 34 -3.25 10.52 -3.08
C ALA A 34 -1.86 10.58 -3.75
N LEU A 35 -1.72 10.05 -4.96
CA LEU A 35 -0.48 10.12 -5.73
C LEU A 35 -0.07 11.57 -6.02
N VAL A 36 -1.00 12.37 -6.52
CA VAL A 36 -0.75 13.80 -6.82
C VAL A 36 -0.34 14.55 -5.55
N LEU A 37 -1.01 14.29 -4.42
CA LEU A 37 -0.67 14.90 -3.14
C LEU A 37 0.73 14.50 -2.66
N ILE A 38 1.09 13.22 -2.77
CA ILE A 38 2.43 12.74 -2.42
C ILE A 38 3.50 13.43 -3.27
N LEU A 39 3.32 13.44 -4.59
CA LEU A 39 4.29 14.03 -5.52
C LEU A 39 4.46 15.53 -5.27
N THR A 40 3.36 16.27 -5.12
CA THR A 40 3.39 17.71 -4.87
C THR A 40 4.09 18.06 -3.56
N LEU A 41 3.76 17.37 -2.47
CA LEU A 41 4.41 17.59 -1.17
C LEU A 41 5.89 17.18 -1.18
N MET A 42 6.24 16.06 -1.83
CA MET A 42 7.64 15.61 -1.89
C MET A 42 8.51 16.52 -2.75
N ILE A 43 8.00 16.99 -3.90
CA ILE A 43 8.72 17.94 -4.75
C ILE A 43 8.87 19.28 -4.03
N TYR A 44 7.87 19.72 -3.26
CA TYR A 44 7.95 20.95 -2.48
C TYR A 44 9.04 20.89 -1.40
N GLU A 45 9.21 19.74 -0.74
CA GLU A 45 10.13 19.59 0.38
C GLU A 45 11.57 19.23 -0.03
N GLU A 46 11.73 18.27 -0.97
CA GLU A 46 13.01 17.68 -1.34
C GLU A 46 13.44 18.05 -2.78
N GLY A 47 12.66 18.90 -3.47
CA GLY A 47 12.87 19.26 -4.86
C GLY A 47 12.63 18.09 -5.83
N VAL A 48 13.00 18.29 -7.10
CA VAL A 48 13.03 17.20 -8.10
C VAL A 48 14.34 16.43 -7.90
N SER A 49 14.33 15.51 -6.92
CA SER A 49 15.49 14.72 -6.54
C SER A 49 15.20 13.22 -6.56
N LEU A 50 16.28 12.42 -6.61
CA LEU A 50 16.18 10.96 -6.54
C LEU A 50 15.61 10.51 -5.18
N ARG A 51 15.96 11.21 -4.10
CA ARG A 51 15.41 11.00 -2.76
C ARG A 51 13.91 11.29 -2.71
N ALA A 52 13.47 12.42 -3.28
CA ALA A 52 12.04 12.74 -3.39
C ALA A 52 11.28 11.64 -4.16
N THR A 53 11.88 11.11 -5.22
CA THR A 53 11.29 10.04 -6.03
C THR A 53 11.18 8.73 -5.24
N HIS A 54 12.24 8.34 -4.53
CA HIS A 54 12.23 7.16 -3.66
C HIS A 54 11.18 7.28 -2.55
N LEU A 55 11.16 8.40 -1.82
CA LEU A 55 10.20 8.65 -0.75
C LEU A 55 8.76 8.70 -1.29
N SER A 56 8.54 9.24 -2.49
CA SER A 56 7.22 9.22 -3.14
C SER A 56 6.77 7.80 -3.48
N ALA A 57 7.65 6.99 -4.08
CA ALA A 57 7.35 5.60 -4.43
C ALA A 57 7.04 4.76 -3.18
N THR A 58 7.83 4.92 -2.12
CA THR A 58 7.59 4.25 -0.83
C THR A 58 6.26 4.70 -0.20
N SER A 59 5.97 6.01 -0.23
CA SER A 59 4.74 6.56 0.38
C SER A 59 3.53 5.99 -0.32
N PHE A 60 3.54 6.02 -1.64
CA PHE A 60 2.43 5.56 -2.46
C PHE A 60 2.22 4.04 -2.34
N SER A 61 3.30 3.27 -2.20
CA SER A 61 3.21 1.82 -1.93
C SER A 61 2.50 1.53 -0.61
N ILE A 62 2.84 2.28 0.44
CA ILE A 62 2.17 2.18 1.75
C ILE A 62 0.68 2.54 1.63
N VAL A 63 0.35 3.62 0.91
CA VAL A 63 -1.05 4.00 0.65
C VAL A 63 -1.80 2.87 -0.03
N ILE A 64 -1.27 2.30 -1.12
CA ILE A 64 -1.92 1.20 -1.85
C ILE A 64 -2.12 -0.01 -0.94
N LEU A 65 -1.13 -0.39 -0.12
CA LEU A 65 -1.25 -1.52 0.80
C LEU A 65 -2.41 -1.34 1.79
N ILE A 66 -2.50 -0.16 2.41
CA ILE A 66 -3.57 0.15 3.37
C ILE A 66 -4.93 0.19 2.68
N VAL A 67 -5.00 0.80 1.50
CA VAL A 67 -6.23 0.86 0.70
C VAL A 67 -6.67 -0.54 0.27
N THR A 68 -5.74 -1.39 -0.15
CA THR A 68 -6.01 -2.79 -0.54
C THR A 68 -6.58 -3.58 0.62
N PHE A 69 -5.97 -3.45 1.80
CA PHE A 69 -6.49 -4.06 3.03
C PHE A 69 -7.93 -3.59 3.29
N PHE A 70 -8.17 -2.28 3.26
CA PHE A 70 -9.49 -1.73 3.52
C PHE A 70 -10.56 -2.19 2.52
N GLU A 71 -10.32 -2.06 1.21
CA GLU A 71 -11.29 -2.50 0.20
C GLU A 71 -11.57 -4.00 0.29
N THR A 72 -10.58 -4.81 0.67
CA THR A 72 -10.82 -6.25 0.82
C THR A 72 -11.67 -6.58 2.05
N THR A 73 -11.47 -5.88 3.18
CA THR A 73 -12.36 -6.05 4.34
C THR A 73 -13.80 -5.65 4.02
N LEU A 74 -14.00 -4.63 3.17
CA LEU A 74 -15.33 -4.24 2.73
C LEU A 74 -15.97 -5.27 1.80
N LEU A 75 -15.21 -5.86 0.89
CA LEU A 75 -15.68 -6.97 0.05
C LEU A 75 -16.10 -8.17 0.91
N GLU A 76 -15.32 -8.54 1.93
CA GLU A 76 -15.68 -9.64 2.83
C GLU A 76 -16.99 -9.35 3.60
N ARG A 77 -17.17 -8.11 4.07
CA ARG A 77 -18.43 -7.66 4.68
C ARG A 77 -19.58 -7.74 3.68
N HIS A 78 -19.40 -7.25 2.45
CA HIS A 78 -20.40 -7.28 1.38
C HIS A 78 -20.86 -8.72 1.09
N ILE A 79 -19.92 -9.65 0.90
CA ILE A 79 -20.23 -11.08 0.69
C ILE A 79 -21.00 -11.66 1.88
N THR A 80 -20.65 -11.26 3.11
CA THR A 80 -21.31 -11.75 4.32
C THR A 80 -22.74 -11.25 4.43
N MET A 81 -23.01 -9.99 4.07
CA MET A 81 -24.37 -9.43 4.04
C MET A 81 -25.23 -10.14 2.98
N ILE A 82 -24.70 -10.38 1.78
CA ILE A 82 -25.40 -11.15 0.74
C ILE A 82 -25.77 -12.55 1.26
N LYS A 83 -24.84 -13.25 1.92
CA LYS A 83 -25.10 -14.58 2.49
C LYS A 83 -26.18 -14.58 3.58
N LYS A 84 -26.37 -13.45 4.26
CA LYS A 84 -27.44 -13.25 5.26
C LYS A 84 -28.77 -12.80 4.65
N GLY A 85 -28.84 -12.60 3.33
CA GLY A 85 -30.02 -12.09 2.63
C GLY A 85 -30.17 -10.57 2.68
N GLU A 86 -29.18 -9.85 3.23
CA GLU A 86 -29.17 -8.39 3.33
C GLU A 86 -28.57 -7.79 2.04
N ILE A 87 -29.38 -7.73 0.97
CA ILE A 87 -28.97 -7.13 -0.30
C ILE A 87 -29.25 -5.62 -0.25
N GLY A 88 -28.27 -4.85 0.23
CA GLY A 88 -28.33 -3.38 0.17
C GLY A 88 -28.13 -2.84 -1.25
N SER A 89 -28.34 -1.53 -1.44
CA SER A 89 -28.09 -0.82 -2.71
C SER A 89 -26.59 -0.54 -2.95
N ASN A 90 -25.77 -1.60 -2.99
CA ASN A 90 -24.34 -1.43 -3.23
C ASN A 90 -24.08 -0.86 -4.63
N THR A 91 -23.16 0.10 -4.71
CA THR A 91 -22.81 0.79 -5.96
C THR A 91 -21.94 -0.05 -6.91
N LYS A 92 -21.45 -1.21 -6.44
CA LYS A 92 -20.58 -2.12 -7.17
C LYS A 92 -21.07 -3.56 -7.02
N SER A 93 -20.86 -4.37 -8.06
CA SER A 93 -21.01 -5.82 -7.97
C SER A 93 -19.83 -6.45 -7.24
N VAL A 94 -20.06 -7.63 -6.65
CA VAL A 94 -19.01 -8.43 -6.00
C VAL A 94 -17.85 -8.70 -6.96
N GLU A 95 -18.14 -9.14 -8.20
CA GLU A 95 -17.12 -9.40 -9.22
C GLU A 95 -16.25 -8.18 -9.54
N ARG A 96 -16.87 -6.99 -9.60
CA ARG A 96 -16.13 -5.76 -9.82
C ARG A 96 -15.21 -5.42 -8.65
N GLU A 97 -15.68 -5.55 -7.42
CA GLU A 97 -14.84 -5.36 -6.23
C GLU A 97 -13.66 -6.34 -6.20
N TYR A 98 -13.88 -7.61 -6.56
CA TYR A 98 -12.82 -8.61 -6.73
C TYR A 98 -11.77 -8.17 -7.75
N ASN A 99 -12.20 -7.71 -8.93
CA ASN A 99 -11.29 -7.27 -9.99
C ASN A 99 -10.51 -6.00 -9.57
N GLU A 100 -11.18 -5.05 -8.89
CA GLU A 100 -10.54 -3.86 -8.35
C GLU A 100 -9.44 -4.22 -7.34
N ILE A 101 -9.72 -5.14 -6.40
CA ILE A 101 -8.73 -5.63 -5.43
C ILE A 101 -7.55 -6.32 -6.13
N PHE A 102 -7.82 -7.14 -7.16
CA PHE A 102 -6.74 -7.77 -7.92
C PHE A 102 -5.81 -6.73 -8.57
N LEU A 103 -6.39 -5.67 -9.14
CA LEU A 103 -5.63 -4.56 -9.72
C LEU A 103 -4.85 -3.77 -8.66
N LEU A 104 -5.46 -3.55 -7.48
CA LEU A 104 -4.79 -2.92 -6.35
C LEU A 104 -3.57 -3.73 -5.91
N ILE A 105 -3.70 -5.05 -5.76
CA ILE A 105 -2.58 -5.94 -5.44
C ILE A 105 -1.49 -5.83 -6.52
N GLY A 106 -1.85 -5.86 -7.81
CA GLY A 106 -0.86 -5.66 -8.88
C GLY A 106 -0.13 -4.32 -8.78
N SER A 107 -0.87 -3.23 -8.54
CA SER A 107 -0.29 -1.89 -8.42
C SER A 107 0.58 -1.71 -7.18
N GLY A 108 0.23 -2.35 -6.06
CA GLY A 108 1.03 -2.34 -4.83
C GLY A 108 2.35 -3.07 -5.02
N LEU A 109 2.35 -4.16 -5.80
CA LEU A 109 3.56 -4.93 -6.10
C LEU A 109 4.51 -4.08 -6.94
N LEU A 110 3.97 -3.42 -7.97
CA LEU A 110 4.72 -2.49 -8.79
C LEU A 110 5.31 -1.35 -7.95
N GLY A 111 4.52 -0.77 -7.04
CA GLY A 111 5.00 0.24 -6.10
C GLY A 111 6.18 -0.24 -5.24
N LEU A 112 6.07 -1.43 -4.65
CA LEU A 112 7.14 -2.02 -3.84
C LEU A 112 8.42 -2.27 -4.64
N ILE A 113 8.29 -2.75 -5.88
CA ILE A 113 9.44 -2.92 -6.79
C ILE A 113 10.10 -1.57 -7.08
N LEU A 114 9.31 -0.54 -7.41
CA LEU A 114 9.84 0.81 -7.65
C LEU A 114 10.50 1.40 -6.41
N SER A 115 9.91 1.22 -5.23
CA SER A 115 10.46 1.64 -3.94
C SER A 115 11.81 0.96 -3.66
N LEU A 116 11.92 -0.35 -3.92
CA LEU A 116 13.15 -1.09 -3.72
C LEU A 116 14.25 -0.66 -4.70
N ILE A 117 13.93 -0.59 -6.01
CA ILE A 117 14.89 -0.15 -7.04
C ILE A 117 15.37 1.27 -6.75
N SER A 118 14.46 2.20 -6.50
CA SER A 118 14.82 3.57 -6.17
C SER A 118 15.60 3.67 -4.85
N GLY A 119 15.31 2.80 -3.88
CA GLY A 119 16.02 2.72 -2.61
C GLY A 119 17.49 2.38 -2.81
N PHE A 120 17.80 1.41 -3.67
CA PHE A 120 19.18 1.07 -4.04
C PHE A 120 19.93 2.24 -4.70
N MET A 121 19.23 3.09 -5.45
CA MET A 121 19.85 4.24 -6.11
C MET A 121 20.13 5.42 -5.15
N VAL A 122 19.47 5.46 -4.00
CA VAL A 122 19.62 6.52 -2.98
C VAL A 122 20.48 6.04 -1.79
N ILE A 123 21.14 4.88 -1.92
CA ILE A 123 22.05 4.36 -0.89
C ILE A 123 23.20 5.34 -0.66
N GLY A 124 23.33 5.78 0.58
CA GLY A 124 24.51 6.48 1.10
C GLY A 124 25.42 5.52 1.86
N GLU A 125 25.88 5.91 3.04
CA GLU A 125 26.65 5.05 3.92
C GLU A 125 25.79 3.88 4.44
N VAL A 126 26.39 2.69 4.46
CA VAL A 126 25.68 1.46 4.83
C VAL A 126 25.77 1.26 6.34
N ASP A 127 24.74 1.74 7.02
CA ASP A 127 24.56 1.53 8.46
C ASP A 127 23.65 0.34 8.76
N ILE A 128 23.67 -0.13 10.01
CA ILE A 128 22.79 -1.20 10.51
C ILE A 128 21.31 -0.88 10.24
N GLU A 129 20.92 0.39 10.37
CA GLU A 129 19.56 0.84 10.05
C GLU A 129 19.19 0.50 8.58
N LEU A 130 20.07 0.82 7.64
CA LEU A 130 19.83 0.59 6.22
C LEU A 130 19.76 -0.92 5.91
N ILE A 131 20.62 -1.72 6.53
CA ILE A 131 20.63 -3.19 6.36
C ILE A 131 19.28 -3.78 6.77
N PHE A 132 18.74 -3.41 7.94
CA PHE A 132 17.42 -3.89 8.36
C PHE A 132 16.31 -3.44 7.41
N LYS A 133 16.36 -2.20 6.92
CA LYS A 133 15.37 -1.67 5.97
C LYS A 133 15.36 -2.49 4.67
N ILE A 134 16.53 -2.85 4.15
CA ILE A 134 16.68 -3.70 2.95
C ILE A 134 16.11 -5.10 3.20
N ILE A 135 16.45 -5.73 4.33
CA ILE A 135 15.99 -7.09 4.66
C ILE A 135 14.47 -7.14 4.77
N PHE A 136 13.86 -6.25 5.55
CA PHE A 136 12.41 -6.25 5.76
C PHE A 136 11.63 -5.88 4.50
N THR A 137 12.11 -4.93 3.70
CA THR A 137 11.46 -4.59 2.41
C THR A 137 11.59 -5.70 1.38
N SER A 138 12.73 -6.39 1.33
CA SER A 138 12.91 -7.57 0.46
C SER A 138 11.99 -8.71 0.87
N PHE A 139 11.86 -8.97 2.17
CA PHE A 139 10.92 -9.97 2.68
C PHE A 139 9.47 -9.59 2.38
N ALA A 140 9.09 -8.32 2.55
CA ALA A 140 7.78 -7.81 2.17
C ALA A 140 7.49 -8.05 0.68
N LEU A 141 8.46 -7.80 -0.20
CA LEU A 141 8.37 -8.01 -1.63
C LEU A 141 8.14 -9.49 -1.97
N ILE A 142 8.91 -10.40 -1.37
CA ILE A 142 8.76 -11.85 -1.60
C ILE A 142 7.35 -12.31 -1.20
N VAL A 143 6.89 -11.95 0.00
CA VAL A 143 5.54 -12.29 0.47
C VAL A 143 4.49 -11.74 -0.49
N TYR A 144 4.65 -10.49 -0.95
CA TYR A 144 3.68 -9.84 -1.81
C TYR A 144 3.66 -10.44 -3.22
N MET A 145 4.83 -10.81 -3.75
CA MET A 145 4.97 -11.52 -5.02
C MET A 145 4.30 -12.90 -4.97
N LEU A 146 4.57 -13.69 -3.93
CA LEU A 146 3.91 -14.99 -3.72
C LEU A 146 2.40 -14.83 -3.61
N THR A 147 1.94 -13.77 -2.95
CA THR A 147 0.51 -13.45 -2.83
C THR A 147 -0.11 -13.16 -4.19
N PHE A 148 0.51 -12.31 -5.00
CA PHE A 148 0.05 -11.98 -6.34
C PHE A 148 0.03 -13.22 -7.25
N LEU A 149 1.10 -14.03 -7.25
CA LEU A 149 1.18 -15.26 -8.02
C LEU A 149 0.12 -16.28 -7.58
N GLY A 150 -0.09 -16.42 -6.28
CA GLY A 150 -1.09 -17.32 -5.71
C GLY A 150 -2.52 -16.96 -6.11
N VAL A 151 -2.85 -15.66 -6.14
CA VAL A 151 -4.16 -15.21 -6.62
C VAL A 151 -4.28 -15.39 -8.14
N LYS A 152 -3.26 -14.97 -8.91
CA LYS A 152 -3.30 -14.94 -10.37
C LYS A 152 -3.27 -16.34 -11.02
N TYR A 153 -2.41 -17.23 -10.53
CA TYR A 153 -2.12 -18.52 -11.18
C TYR A 153 -2.65 -19.72 -10.40
N ALA A 154 -2.72 -19.65 -9.07
CA ALA A 154 -3.21 -20.76 -8.24
C ALA A 154 -4.68 -20.62 -7.82
N ASN A 155 -5.39 -19.60 -8.33
CA ASN A 155 -6.80 -19.30 -7.99
C ASN A 155 -7.07 -19.28 -6.48
N LEU A 156 -6.09 -18.81 -5.68
CA LEU A 156 -6.28 -18.69 -4.25
C LEU A 156 -7.43 -17.72 -3.95
N LYS A 157 -8.28 -18.10 -3.00
CA LYS A 157 -9.35 -17.24 -2.50
C LYS A 157 -8.76 -15.91 -2.04
N VAL A 158 -9.43 -14.80 -2.36
CA VAL A 158 -8.96 -13.43 -2.01
C VAL A 158 -8.71 -13.24 -0.51
N ARG A 159 -9.35 -14.01 0.37
CA ARG A 159 -9.02 -14.06 1.81
C ARG A 159 -7.54 -14.36 2.11
N TYR A 160 -6.87 -15.14 1.26
CA TYR A 160 -5.43 -15.42 1.39
C TYR A 160 -4.60 -14.25 0.87
N ALA A 161 -5.11 -13.54 -0.13
CA ALA A 161 -4.52 -12.29 -0.61
C ALA A 161 -4.43 -11.25 0.49
N VAL A 162 -5.50 -11.09 1.27
CA VAL A 162 -5.55 -10.20 2.44
C VAL A 162 -4.43 -10.50 3.41
N ARG A 163 -4.30 -11.76 3.84
CA ARG A 163 -3.29 -12.16 4.82
C ARG A 163 -1.87 -11.87 4.33
N GLY A 164 -1.60 -12.15 3.05
CA GLY A 164 -0.33 -11.83 2.41
C GLY A 164 -0.06 -10.32 2.35
N THR A 165 -1.06 -9.53 1.95
CA THR A 165 -0.93 -8.06 1.88
C THR A 165 -0.72 -7.42 3.25
N ILE A 166 -1.38 -7.91 4.31
CA ILE A 166 -1.18 -7.45 5.70
C ILE A 166 0.24 -7.78 6.16
N LEU A 167 0.71 -9.00 5.87
CA LEU A 167 2.05 -9.43 6.26
C LEU A 167 3.12 -8.56 5.58
N SER A 168 3.00 -8.31 4.27
CA SER A 168 3.89 -7.39 3.55
C SER A 168 3.83 -5.97 4.10
N PHE A 169 2.64 -5.45 4.41
CA PHE A 169 2.48 -4.14 5.03
C PHE A 169 3.17 -4.05 6.40
N ALA A 170 2.99 -5.05 7.26
CA ALA A 170 3.66 -5.10 8.57
C ALA A 170 5.18 -5.10 8.42
N MET A 171 5.71 -5.82 7.44
CA MET A 171 7.15 -5.86 7.16
C MET A 171 7.68 -4.51 6.66
N VAL A 172 6.93 -3.80 5.81
CA VAL A 172 7.28 -2.44 5.39
C VAL A 172 7.26 -1.48 6.58
N LEU A 173 6.25 -1.56 7.46
CA LEU A 173 6.23 -0.73 8.67
C LEU A 173 7.43 -1.00 9.59
N LEU A 174 7.80 -2.27 9.79
CA LEU A 174 8.99 -2.63 10.56
C LEU A 174 10.27 -2.05 9.94
N ALA A 175 10.39 -2.06 8.62
CA ALA A 175 11.54 -1.51 7.90
C ALA A 175 11.76 0.00 8.15
N TYR A 176 10.67 0.77 8.23
CA TYR A 176 10.73 2.23 8.34
C TYR A 176 10.50 2.79 9.75
N PHE A 177 9.75 2.08 10.61
CA PHE A 177 9.44 2.52 11.98
C PHE A 177 10.02 1.59 13.06
N GLY A 178 10.06 0.28 12.80
CA GLY A 178 10.56 -0.71 13.76
C GLY A 178 12.05 -0.52 14.08
N ASN A 179 12.80 -0.01 13.11
CA ASN A 179 14.21 0.28 13.24
C ASN A 179 14.52 1.29 14.36
N SER A 180 13.75 2.36 14.45
CA SER A 180 13.92 3.41 15.47
C SER A 180 13.69 2.85 16.88
N ILE A 181 12.75 1.92 17.06
CA ILE A 181 12.41 1.36 18.38
C ILE A 181 13.44 0.32 18.82
N ILE A 182 13.94 -0.51 17.89
CA ILE A 182 14.90 -1.57 18.20
C ILE A 182 16.30 -0.98 18.44
N LEU A 183 16.74 -0.02 17.61
CA LEU A 183 18.06 0.58 17.79
C LEU A 183 18.16 1.45 19.04
N ILE A 184 17.13 2.27 19.36
CA ILE A 184 17.16 3.16 20.54
C ILE A 184 17.24 2.39 21.86
N ASN A 185 16.77 1.13 21.90
CA ASN A 185 16.70 0.36 23.15
C ASN A 185 17.83 -0.67 23.32
N TYR A 186 18.58 -1.01 22.26
CA TYR A 186 19.54 -2.12 22.28
C TYR A 186 20.94 -1.78 21.76
N ILE A 187 21.21 -0.52 21.40
CA ILE A 187 22.55 0.03 21.10
C ILE A 187 22.72 1.31 21.91
#